data_AF-A0A225A7T2-F1
#
_entry.id   AF-A0A225A7T2-F1
#
_cell.length_a   1.000
_cell.length_b   1.000
_cell.length_c   1.000
_cell.angle_alpha   90.00
_cell.angle_beta   90.00
_cell.angle_gamma   90.00
#
_symmetry.space_group_name_H-M   'P 1'
#
loop_
_entity.id
_entity.type
_entity.pdbx_description
1 polymer ?
#
loop_
_entity_poly.entity_id
_entity_poly.type
_entity_poly.pdbx_seq_one_letter_code
_entity_poly.pdbx_strand_id
1 'polypeptide(L)'
;MDQSRLQKTFSTVHLVYHRNKNQHGKTAWWKWLSILRRSLLKLLLLHPAEKNKKRQIMLISKYLHTQVIPNAYVAFSTVVADGQFSTLGTVLLAALAQTKKIILPLPQPKPNHSEINQLPPSSITTKTNDADDDFGTPIRRAPEHDAVELPKINEQPAEPKKVKKSKAKKKKSANAIDDIFNALR
;
A
#
# COMPACT_ATOMS: atom_id res chain seq x y z
N MET A 1 -17.70 3.20 -23.90
CA MET A 1 -16.54 3.16 -22.98
C MET A 1 -15.38 3.82 -23.72
N ASP A 2 -14.68 4.78 -23.13
CA ASP A 2 -13.62 5.52 -23.85
C ASP A 2 -12.35 4.65 -24.02
N GLN A 3 -12.14 4.09 -25.21
CA GLN A 3 -11.01 3.18 -25.47
C GLN A 3 -9.64 3.80 -25.19
N SER A 4 -9.44 5.07 -25.57
CA SER A 4 -8.17 5.78 -25.31
C SER A 4 -7.89 5.92 -23.81
N ARG A 5 -8.92 6.23 -23.00
CA ARG A 5 -8.77 6.32 -21.55
C ARG A 5 -8.47 4.96 -20.94
N LEU A 6 -9.16 3.92 -21.40
CA LEU A 6 -8.92 2.54 -20.95
C LEU A 6 -7.48 2.08 -21.20
N GLN A 7 -6.95 2.35 -22.40
CA GLN A 7 -5.55 2.07 -22.75
C GLN A 7 -4.58 2.81 -21.83
N LYS A 8 -4.77 4.12 -21.62
CA LYS A 8 -3.91 4.92 -20.72
C LYS A 8 -3.91 4.38 -19.30
N THR A 9 -5.09 4.15 -18.73
CA THR A 9 -5.22 3.61 -17.36
C THR A 9 -4.60 2.22 -17.26
N PHE A 10 -4.78 1.35 -18.27
CA PHE A 10 -4.13 0.05 -18.31
C PHE A 10 -2.61 0.17 -18.34
N SER A 11 -2.04 1.02 -19.20
CA SER A 11 -0.60 1.22 -19.30
C SER A 11 0.00 1.70 -17.97
N THR A 12 -0.64 2.66 -17.29
CA THR A 12 -0.20 3.13 -15.97
C THR A 12 -0.22 1.98 -14.95
N VAL A 13 -1.33 1.26 -14.84
CA VAL A 13 -1.46 0.12 -13.90
C VAL A 13 -0.45 -0.99 -14.23
N HIS A 14 -0.23 -1.26 -15.51
CA HIS A 14 0.71 -2.27 -15.97
C HIS A 14 2.16 -1.90 -15.62
N LEU A 15 2.55 -0.66 -15.83
CA LEU A 15 3.90 -0.18 -15.53
C LEU A 15 4.17 -0.20 -14.02
N VAL A 16 3.21 0.27 -13.22
CA VAL A 16 3.27 0.18 -11.75
C VAL A 16 3.41 -1.27 -11.30
N TYR A 17 2.61 -2.17 -11.88
CA TYR A 17 2.68 -3.60 -11.58
C TYR A 17 4.05 -4.19 -11.95
N HIS A 18 4.62 -3.84 -13.10
CA HIS A 18 5.91 -4.38 -13.51
C HIS A 18 7.03 -3.93 -12.58
N ARG A 19 7.10 -2.62 -12.29
CA ARG A 19 8.14 -2.04 -11.42
C ARG A 19 8.13 -2.61 -10.00
N ASN A 20 6.94 -2.82 -9.45
CA ASN A 20 6.77 -3.12 -8.03
C ASN A 20 6.64 -4.62 -7.71
N LYS A 21 6.67 -5.50 -8.72
CA LYS A 21 6.40 -6.95 -8.55
C LYS A 21 7.38 -7.63 -7.61
N ASN A 22 8.66 -7.31 -7.74
CA ASN A 22 9.72 -7.98 -6.98
C ASN A 22 9.76 -7.53 -5.51
N GLN A 23 9.21 -6.35 -5.20
CA GLN A 23 9.20 -5.77 -3.85
C GLN A 23 7.92 -6.13 -3.10
N HIS A 24 6.77 -6.06 -3.78
CA HIS A 24 5.47 -6.09 -3.11
C HIS A 24 4.60 -7.29 -3.47
N GLY A 25 5.11 -8.25 -4.25
CA GLY A 25 4.35 -9.38 -4.78
C GLY A 25 3.62 -10.25 -3.74
N LYS A 26 4.06 -10.23 -2.48
CA LYS A 26 3.47 -11.00 -1.36
C LYS A 26 2.52 -10.19 -0.46
N THR A 27 2.34 -8.89 -0.73
CA THR A 27 1.50 -8.03 0.10
C THR A 27 0.00 -8.24 -0.19
N ALA A 28 -0.85 -7.96 0.80
CA ALA A 28 -2.29 -8.13 0.66
C ALA A 28 -2.89 -7.24 -0.44
N TRP A 29 -2.44 -6.00 -0.55
CA TRP A 29 -2.89 -5.05 -1.57
C TRP A 29 -2.45 -5.44 -2.99
N TRP A 30 -1.34 -6.18 -3.13
CA TRP A 30 -0.85 -6.66 -4.44
C TRP A 30 -1.84 -7.58 -5.15
N LYS A 31 -2.57 -8.40 -4.39
CA LYS A 31 -3.65 -9.24 -4.93
C LYS A 31 -4.67 -8.40 -5.67
N TRP A 32 -5.10 -7.28 -5.09
CA TRP A 32 -6.10 -6.39 -5.67
C TRP A 32 -5.58 -5.67 -6.91
N LEU A 33 -4.33 -5.19 -6.89
CA LEU A 33 -3.68 -4.66 -8.09
C LEU A 33 -3.59 -5.70 -9.21
N SER A 34 -3.27 -6.94 -8.87
CA SER A 34 -3.19 -8.05 -9.83
C SER A 34 -4.54 -8.40 -10.45
N ILE A 35 -5.62 -8.34 -9.67
CA ILE A 35 -7.00 -8.53 -10.15
C ILE A 35 -7.39 -7.37 -11.06
N LEU A 36 -7.17 -6.13 -10.62
CA LEU A 36 -7.47 -4.92 -11.37
C LEU A 36 -6.80 -4.93 -12.75
N ARG A 37 -5.49 -5.18 -12.80
CA ARG A 37 -4.72 -5.26 -14.05
C ARG A 37 -5.26 -6.31 -15.01
N ARG A 38 -5.56 -7.53 -14.51
CA ARG A 38 -6.09 -8.62 -15.34
C ARG A 38 -7.48 -8.27 -15.89
N SER A 39 -8.33 -7.65 -15.09
CA SER A 39 -9.66 -7.23 -15.55
C SER A 39 -9.59 -6.11 -16.58
N LEU A 40 -8.70 -5.13 -16.39
CA LEU A 40 -8.44 -4.08 -17.38
C LEU A 40 -7.93 -4.66 -18.70
N LEU A 41 -7.01 -5.64 -18.64
CA LEU A 41 -6.55 -6.35 -19.84
C LEU A 41 -7.70 -7.09 -20.55
N LYS A 42 -8.58 -7.77 -19.80
CA LYS A 42 -9.75 -8.45 -20.38
C LYS A 42 -10.68 -7.45 -21.07
N LEU A 43 -10.97 -6.31 -20.44
CA LEU A 43 -11.78 -5.26 -21.06
C LEU A 43 -11.15 -4.74 -22.35
N LEU A 44 -9.82 -4.54 -22.34
CA LEU A 44 -9.08 -4.06 -23.49
C LEU A 44 -9.12 -5.03 -24.68
N LEU A 45 -8.95 -6.32 -24.42
CA LEU A 45 -9.00 -7.37 -25.43
C LEU A 45 -10.42 -7.60 -25.98
N LEU A 46 -11.46 -7.34 -25.18
CA LEU A 46 -12.85 -7.52 -25.59
C LEU A 46 -13.42 -6.32 -26.36
N HIS A 47 -12.89 -5.11 -26.13
CA HIS A 47 -13.34 -3.88 -26.79
C HIS A 47 -13.33 -3.92 -28.33
N PRO A 48 -12.30 -4.44 -29.05
CA PRO A 48 -12.36 -4.50 -30.51
C PRO A 48 -13.42 -5.48 -31.05
N ALA A 49 -13.96 -6.38 -30.21
CA ALA A 49 -14.92 -7.41 -30.58
C ALA A 49 -16.36 -7.12 -30.09
N GLU A 50 -16.67 -5.83 -29.82
CA GLU A 50 -17.87 -5.36 -29.12
C GLU A 50 -19.17 -6.06 -29.54
N LYS A 51 -19.42 -6.32 -30.83
CA LYS A 51 -20.71 -6.87 -31.29
C LYS A 51 -21.09 -8.22 -30.68
N ASN A 52 -20.13 -9.14 -30.52
CA ASN A 52 -20.42 -10.51 -30.07
C ASN A 52 -20.18 -10.74 -28.56
N LYS A 53 -19.49 -9.81 -27.89
CA LYS A 53 -18.99 -10.02 -26.51
C LYS A 53 -19.50 -8.98 -25.49
N LYS A 54 -20.51 -8.17 -25.83
CA LYS A 54 -21.11 -7.18 -24.91
C LYS A 54 -21.45 -7.76 -23.54
N ARG A 55 -22.07 -8.94 -23.50
CA ARG A 55 -22.43 -9.62 -22.25
C ARG A 55 -21.21 -9.88 -21.35
N GLN A 56 -20.08 -10.28 -21.92
CA GLN A 56 -18.85 -10.52 -21.16
C GLN A 56 -18.27 -9.21 -20.61
N ILE A 57 -18.26 -8.14 -21.43
CA ILE A 57 -17.83 -6.81 -21.00
C ILE A 57 -18.68 -6.32 -19.83
N MET A 58 -20.01 -6.46 -19.91
CA MET A 58 -20.93 -6.12 -18.83
C MET A 58 -20.68 -6.92 -17.56
N LEU A 59 -20.45 -8.24 -17.67
CA LEU A 59 -20.17 -9.09 -16.51
C LEU A 59 -18.85 -8.70 -15.81
N ILE A 60 -17.80 -8.43 -16.58
CA ILE A 60 -16.51 -7.98 -16.05
C ILE A 60 -16.65 -6.61 -15.39
N SER A 61 -17.32 -5.67 -16.05
CA SER A 61 -17.62 -4.34 -15.52
C SER A 61 -18.42 -4.42 -14.21
N LYS A 62 -19.45 -5.28 -14.16
CA LYS A 62 -20.24 -5.52 -12.94
C LYS A 62 -19.37 -6.08 -11.82
N TYR A 63 -18.57 -7.11 -12.09
CA TYR A 63 -17.64 -7.70 -11.12
C TYR A 63 -16.63 -6.68 -10.61
N LEU A 64 -16.10 -5.82 -11.49
CA LEU A 64 -15.17 -4.78 -11.10
C LEU A 64 -15.81 -3.75 -10.18
N HIS A 65 -17.03 -3.32 -10.50
CA HIS A 65 -17.77 -2.36 -9.72
C HIS A 65 -18.19 -2.90 -8.35
N THR A 66 -18.71 -4.13 -8.29
CA THR A 66 -19.29 -4.67 -7.06
C THR A 66 -18.25 -5.22 -6.09
N GLN A 67 -17.19 -5.87 -6.58
CA GLN A 67 -16.23 -6.57 -5.71
C GLN A 67 -14.83 -5.98 -5.76
N VAL A 68 -14.30 -5.70 -6.95
CA VAL A 68 -12.88 -5.33 -7.06
C VAL A 68 -12.64 -3.91 -6.58
N ILE A 69 -13.47 -2.94 -6.98
CA ILE A 69 -13.27 -1.54 -6.63
C ILE A 69 -13.37 -1.28 -5.12
N PRO A 70 -14.41 -1.74 -4.40
CA PRO A 70 -14.51 -1.49 -2.96
C PRO A 70 -13.35 -2.12 -2.17
N ASN A 71 -13.03 -3.38 -2.48
CA ASN A 71 -11.96 -4.08 -1.77
C ASN A 71 -10.57 -3.54 -2.11
N ALA A 72 -10.34 -3.16 -3.38
CA ALA A 72 -9.10 -2.50 -3.78
C ALA A 72 -8.97 -1.11 -3.14
N TYR A 73 -10.07 -0.37 -2.98
CA TYR A 73 -10.05 0.92 -2.30
C TYR A 73 -9.55 0.77 -0.87
N VAL A 74 -10.16 -0.13 -0.08
CA VAL A 74 -9.73 -0.39 1.30
C VAL A 74 -8.26 -0.80 1.36
N ALA A 75 -7.86 -1.75 0.50
CA ALA A 75 -6.48 -2.24 0.49
C ALA A 75 -5.45 -1.22 -0.01
N PHE A 76 -5.81 -0.30 -0.90
CA PHE A 76 -4.91 0.76 -1.35
C PHE A 76 -4.85 1.92 -0.35
N SER A 77 -5.95 2.21 0.35
CA SER A 77 -5.98 3.17 1.44
C SER A 77 -5.05 2.77 2.59
N THR A 78 -4.90 1.47 2.88
CA THR A 78 -3.93 1.02 3.90
C THR A 78 -2.49 1.32 3.47
N VAL A 79 -2.16 1.20 2.18
CA VAL A 79 -0.82 1.57 1.64
C VAL A 79 -0.54 3.06 1.80
N VAL A 80 -1.57 3.89 1.66
CA VAL A 80 -1.47 5.33 1.91
C VAL A 80 -1.25 5.59 3.41
N ALA A 81 -2.01 4.91 4.26
CA ALA A 81 -1.93 5.03 5.72
C ALA A 81 -0.59 4.53 6.29
N ASP A 82 0.03 3.51 5.69
CA ASP A 82 1.33 2.98 6.10
C ASP A 82 2.47 4.02 5.97
N GLY A 83 2.27 5.09 5.19
CA GLY A 83 3.21 6.22 5.05
C GLY A 83 4.43 5.93 4.18
N GLN A 84 5.08 4.77 4.36
CA GLN A 84 6.32 4.38 3.66
C GLN A 84 6.17 4.31 2.13
N PHE A 85 4.97 3.98 1.66
CA PHE A 85 4.65 3.87 0.23
C PHE A 85 3.45 4.76 -0.15
N SER A 86 3.26 5.88 0.56
CA SER A 86 2.08 6.74 0.39
C SER A 86 1.95 7.29 -1.04
N THR A 87 3.07 7.65 -1.68
CA THR A 87 3.09 8.09 -3.09
C THR A 87 2.62 7.01 -4.06
N LEU A 88 3.01 5.75 -3.83
CA LEU A 88 2.52 4.62 -4.60
C LEU A 88 1.02 4.40 -4.34
N GLY A 89 0.62 4.43 -3.06
CA GLY A 89 -0.78 4.29 -2.65
C GLY A 89 -1.71 5.32 -3.30
N THR A 90 -1.31 6.60 -3.36
CA THR A 90 -2.11 7.65 -4.01
C THR A 90 -2.23 7.44 -5.51
N VAL A 91 -1.17 7.00 -6.19
CA VAL A 91 -1.22 6.61 -7.61
C VAL A 91 -2.19 5.44 -7.83
N LEU A 92 -2.20 4.46 -6.93
CA LEU A 92 -3.13 3.33 -7.00
C LEU A 92 -4.60 3.76 -6.82
N LEU A 93 -4.88 4.65 -5.86
CA LEU A 93 -6.20 5.24 -5.66
C LEU A 93 -6.64 6.06 -6.88
N ALA A 94 -5.74 6.84 -7.47
CA ALA A 94 -6.01 7.59 -8.70
C ALA A 94 -6.34 6.65 -9.88
N ALA A 95 -5.57 5.57 -10.06
CA ALA A 95 -5.85 4.57 -11.10
C ALA A 95 -7.19 3.84 -10.86
N LEU A 96 -7.54 3.59 -9.60
CA LEU A 96 -8.80 2.99 -9.21
C LEU A 96 -9.99 3.92 -9.54
N ALA A 97 -9.87 5.20 -9.22
CA ALA A 97 -10.87 6.21 -9.54
C ALA A 97 -11.07 6.36 -11.07
N GLN A 98 -9.98 6.38 -11.83
CA GLN A 98 -10.04 6.39 -13.30
C GLN A 98 -10.75 5.14 -13.84
N THR A 99 -10.45 3.96 -13.29
CA THR A 99 -11.11 2.72 -13.69
C THR A 99 -12.62 2.78 -13.41
N LYS A 100 -13.03 3.28 -12.23
CA LYS A 100 -14.44 3.47 -11.89
C LYS A 100 -15.14 4.42 -12.87
N LYS A 101 -14.49 5.54 -13.23
CA LYS A 101 -15.01 6.51 -14.21
C LYS A 101 -15.18 5.93 -15.62
N ILE A 102 -14.31 5.00 -16.03
CA ILE A 102 -14.42 4.35 -17.35
C ILE A 102 -15.56 3.33 -17.37
N ILE A 103 -15.77 2.61 -16.26
CA ILE A 103 -16.77 1.53 -16.16
C ILE A 103 -18.17 2.04 -15.89
N LEU A 104 -18.28 3.08 -15.06
CA LEU A 104 -19.52 3.77 -14.78
C LEU A 104 -19.41 5.14 -15.43
N PRO A 105 -20.11 5.37 -16.57
CA PRO A 105 -20.31 6.71 -17.09
C PRO A 105 -21.18 7.46 -16.08
N LEU A 106 -20.56 7.94 -15.01
CA LEU A 106 -21.20 8.91 -14.13
C LEU A 106 -21.52 10.12 -15.01
N PRO A 107 -22.72 10.71 -14.91
CA PRO A 107 -22.95 12.07 -15.38
C PRO A 107 -21.91 12.94 -14.69
N GLN A 108 -20.85 13.30 -15.40
CA GLN A 108 -19.87 14.24 -14.89
C GLN A 108 -20.57 15.60 -14.93
N PRO A 109 -20.78 16.30 -13.81
CA PRO A 109 -20.96 17.74 -13.91
C PRO A 109 -19.69 18.24 -14.59
N LYS A 110 -19.84 18.85 -15.77
CA LYS A 110 -18.71 19.48 -16.47
C LYS A 110 -18.06 20.40 -15.44
N PRO A 111 -16.78 20.20 -15.04
CA PRO A 111 -16.10 21.24 -14.33
C PRO A 111 -15.98 22.38 -15.34
N ASN A 112 -16.83 23.39 -15.20
CA ASN A 112 -16.56 24.69 -15.77
C ASN A 112 -15.22 25.08 -15.16
N HIS A 113 -14.13 24.93 -15.92
CA HIS A 113 -12.87 25.55 -15.59
C HIS A 113 -13.08 27.05 -15.74
N SER A 114 -13.71 27.67 -14.74
CA SER A 114 -13.39 29.03 -14.38
C SER A 114 -11.91 29.03 -14.01
N GLU A 115 -11.16 29.80 -14.79
CA GLU A 115 -9.74 30.05 -14.69
C GLU A 115 -9.29 30.09 -13.23
N ILE A 116 -8.22 29.35 -12.92
CA ILE A 116 -7.45 29.56 -11.70
C ILE A 116 -6.77 30.92 -11.89
N ASN A 117 -7.48 31.98 -11.54
CA ASN A 117 -6.87 33.28 -11.36
C ASN A 117 -5.91 33.14 -10.17
N GLN A 118 -4.63 33.29 -10.49
CA GLN A 118 -3.53 33.33 -9.54
C GLN A 118 -3.85 34.37 -8.45
N LEU A 119 -3.99 33.90 -7.22
CA LEU A 119 -4.08 34.79 -6.06
C LEU A 119 -2.65 35.20 -5.67
N PRO A 120 -2.37 36.51 -5.46
CA PRO A 120 -1.02 36.99 -5.18
C PRO A 120 -0.50 36.50 -3.81
N PRO A 121 0.83 36.47 -3.58
CA PRO A 121 1.40 36.04 -2.33
C PRO A 121 1.26 37.15 -1.29
N SER A 122 0.19 37.12 -0.50
CA SER A 122 0.03 38.03 0.64
C SER A 122 0.29 37.28 1.95
N SER A 123 1.52 37.47 2.42
CA SER A 123 1.88 37.79 3.80
C SER A 123 1.18 37.03 4.94
N ILE A 124 1.99 36.26 5.66
CA ILE A 124 1.78 35.84 7.04
C ILE A 124 1.29 37.04 7.88
N THR A 125 0.09 36.96 8.46
CA THR A 125 -0.26 37.67 9.69
C THR A 125 -1.33 36.88 10.44
N THR A 126 -0.94 36.46 11.64
CA THR A 126 -1.72 35.85 12.71
C THR A 126 -2.88 36.75 13.16
N LYS A 127 -4.06 36.15 13.44
CA LYS A 127 -5.06 36.48 14.49
C LYS A 127 -6.33 35.62 14.26
N THR A 128 -6.46 34.49 14.96
CA THR A 128 -7.32 34.26 16.15
C THR A 128 -8.80 34.61 15.93
N ASN A 129 -9.65 33.59 15.81
CA ASN A 129 -10.88 33.43 16.60
C ASN A 129 -11.40 32.00 16.46
N ASP A 130 -11.55 31.38 17.62
CA ASP A 130 -11.69 29.96 17.88
C ASP A 130 -13.11 29.44 17.61
N ALA A 131 -13.21 28.39 16.80
CA ALA A 131 -14.32 27.47 16.78
C ALA A 131 -13.73 26.06 16.96
N ASP A 132 -14.20 25.44 18.02
CA ASP A 132 -13.70 24.26 18.72
C ASP A 132 -13.76 22.99 17.84
N ASP A 133 -12.65 22.66 17.17
CA ASP A 133 -12.37 21.31 16.68
C ASP A 133 -11.34 20.67 17.62
N ASP A 134 -11.82 19.87 18.57
CA ASP A 134 -11.03 19.10 19.55
C ASP A 134 -10.17 18.04 18.85
N PHE A 135 -9.04 18.47 18.30
CA PHE A 135 -7.90 17.61 18.02
C PHE A 135 -7.07 17.50 19.29
N GLY A 136 -7.39 16.48 20.09
CA GLY A 136 -6.81 16.23 21.41
C GLY A 136 -5.30 16.49 21.55
N THR A 137 -4.91 16.84 22.78
CA THR A 137 -3.59 17.38 23.12
C THR A 137 -2.46 16.34 23.02
N PRO A 138 -1.30 16.67 22.41
CA PRO A 138 -0.13 15.79 22.42
C PRO A 138 0.47 15.67 23.83
N ILE A 139 0.49 14.47 24.42
CA ILE A 139 1.23 14.18 25.65
C ILE A 139 2.73 14.06 25.33
N ARG A 140 3.53 15.01 25.80
CA ARG A 140 4.99 14.85 25.83
C ARG A 140 5.35 14.00 27.05
N ARG A 141 6.13 12.93 26.84
CA ARG A 141 6.76 12.23 27.97
C ARG A 141 7.76 13.18 28.60
N ALA A 142 7.66 13.37 29.91
CA ALA A 142 8.61 14.17 30.65
C ALA A 142 10.03 13.62 30.47
N PRO A 143 11.06 14.49 30.36
CA PRO A 143 12.42 14.03 30.50
C PRO A 143 12.59 13.52 31.94
N GLU A 144 12.91 12.24 32.06
CA GLU A 144 13.36 11.62 33.31
C GLU A 144 14.64 12.34 33.73
N HIS A 145 14.51 13.32 34.63
CA HIS A 145 15.64 13.91 35.33
C HIS A 145 15.95 13.07 36.57
N ASP A 146 17.11 12.42 36.48
CA ASP A 146 18.11 12.24 37.52
C ASP A 146 17.68 11.72 38.92
N ALA A 147 18.19 10.51 39.18
CA ALA A 147 18.69 10.02 40.46
C ALA A 147 17.73 10.01 41.66
N VAL A 148 17.01 8.89 41.81
CA VAL A 148 16.59 8.42 43.13
C VAL A 148 17.58 7.36 43.60
N GLU A 149 18.25 7.68 44.71
CA GLU A 149 19.28 6.93 45.41
C GLU A 149 18.76 5.58 45.95
N LEU A 150 19.50 4.50 45.68
CA LEU A 150 19.23 3.16 46.23
C LEU A 150 19.54 3.11 47.74
N PRO A 151 18.68 2.50 48.58
CA PRO A 151 19.09 2.05 49.89
C PRO A 151 20.01 0.82 49.76
N LYS A 152 21.26 0.97 50.24
CA LYS A 152 22.21 -0.13 50.52
C LYS A 152 21.64 -1.07 51.58
N ILE A 153 21.57 -2.37 51.28
CA ILE A 153 21.62 -3.44 52.28
C ILE A 153 22.79 -4.36 51.94
N ASN A 154 23.53 -4.68 52.99
CA ASN A 154 24.86 -5.23 53.09
C ASN A 154 24.96 -6.73 52.72
N GLU A 155 26.13 -7.13 52.22
CA GLU A 155 26.65 -8.48 51.91
C GLU A 155 26.62 -9.41 53.15
N GLN A 156 26.63 -10.76 53.17
CA GLN A 156 26.95 -11.94 52.32
C GLN A 156 26.68 -13.19 53.24
N PRO A 157 27.10 -14.46 52.97
CA PRO A 157 27.17 -15.29 51.76
C PRO A 157 26.59 -16.74 51.96
N ALA A 158 26.14 -17.41 50.88
CA ALA A 158 26.17 -18.89 50.79
C ALA A 158 26.07 -19.38 49.33
N GLU A 159 27.20 -19.85 48.80
CA GLU A 159 27.32 -20.68 47.58
C GLU A 159 27.04 -22.18 47.89
N PRO A 160 27.11 -23.14 46.93
CA PRO A 160 26.62 -23.16 45.55
C PRO A 160 25.92 -24.50 45.20
N LYS A 161 25.00 -24.55 44.22
CA LYS A 161 24.75 -25.80 43.46
C LYS A 161 24.65 -25.56 41.94
N LYS A 162 25.59 -26.23 41.27
CA LYS A 162 25.81 -26.41 39.82
C LYS A 162 24.54 -26.86 39.08
N VAL A 163 24.42 -26.52 37.78
CA VAL A 163 24.53 -27.46 36.62
C VAL A 163 24.00 -26.84 35.30
N LYS A 164 24.95 -26.63 34.38
CA LYS A 164 24.98 -26.84 32.90
C LYS A 164 24.04 -26.08 31.94
N LYS A 165 24.72 -25.25 31.12
CA LYS A 165 24.44 -24.95 29.71
C LYS A 165 24.37 -26.23 28.85
N SER A 166 23.48 -26.28 27.87
CA SER A 166 23.78 -26.88 26.56
C SER A 166 22.95 -26.26 25.42
N LYS A 167 23.69 -25.66 24.48
CA LYS A 167 23.23 -25.28 23.14
C LYS A 167 23.10 -26.55 22.30
N ALA A 168 21.93 -26.84 21.72
CA ALA A 168 21.81 -27.85 20.67
C ALA A 168 21.98 -27.21 19.29
N LYS A 169 23.08 -27.57 18.62
CA LYS A 169 23.44 -27.19 17.25
C LYS A 169 22.44 -27.78 16.24
N LYS A 170 21.93 -26.91 15.37
CA LYS A 170 21.19 -27.24 14.14
C LYS A 170 22.13 -28.02 13.20
N LYS A 171 21.88 -29.33 12.98
CA LYS A 171 22.53 -30.09 11.90
C LYS A 171 22.00 -29.53 10.58
N LYS A 172 22.87 -28.87 9.81
CA LYS A 172 22.64 -28.56 8.40
C LYS A 172 22.73 -29.88 7.64
N SER A 173 21.68 -30.28 6.94
CA SER A 173 21.78 -31.27 5.87
C SER A 173 22.75 -30.73 4.83
N ALA A 174 23.74 -31.55 4.45
CA ALA A 174 24.65 -31.24 3.37
C ALA A 174 23.83 -30.94 2.11
N ASN A 175 24.11 -29.81 1.47
CA ASN A 175 23.44 -29.44 0.24
C ASN A 175 24.06 -30.26 -0.90
N ALA A 176 23.22 -30.86 -1.74
CA ALA A 176 23.59 -31.70 -2.88
C ALA A 176 24.54 -31.04 -3.91
N ILE A 177 24.86 -29.76 -3.73
CA ILE A 177 25.79 -29.01 -4.57
C ILE A 177 27.25 -29.34 -4.20
N ASP A 178 27.56 -29.63 -2.93
CA ASP A 178 28.93 -29.88 -2.48
C ASP A 178 29.47 -31.26 -2.98
N ASP A 179 28.59 -32.24 -3.22
CA ASP A 179 28.97 -33.54 -3.80
C ASP A 179 29.33 -33.45 -5.29
N ILE A 180 28.81 -32.45 -6.02
CA ILE A 180 29.07 -32.27 -7.46
C ILE A 180 30.52 -31.81 -7.70
N PHE A 181 31.05 -30.95 -6.84
CA PHE A 181 32.40 -30.38 -7.03
C PHE A 181 33.51 -31.26 -6.44
N ASN A 182 33.18 -32.22 -5.58
CA ASN A 182 34.17 -33.13 -4.99
C ASN A 182 34.49 -34.34 -5.89
N ALA A 183 33.69 -34.60 -6.92
CA ALA A 183 33.86 -35.74 -7.85
C ALA A 183 34.84 -35.48 -9.01
N LEU A 184 35.51 -34.32 -9.04
CA LEU A 184 36.45 -33.92 -10.09
C LEU A 184 37.89 -33.73 -9.57
N ARG A 185 38.27 -34.41 -8.48
CA ARG A 185 39.64 -34.41 -7.97
C ARG A 185 40.24 -35.82 -7.97
#